data_AF-A0A9E4FKY9-F1
#
_entry.id   AF-A0A9E4FKY9-F1
#
_cell.length_a   1.000
_cell.length_b   1.000
_cell.length_c   1.000
_cell.angle_alpha   90.00
_cell.angle_beta   90.00
_cell.angle_gamma   90.00
#
_symmetry.space_group_name_H-M   'P 1'
#
loop_
_entity.id
_entity.type
_entity.pdbx_description
1 polymer ?
#
loop_
_entity_poly.entity_id
_entity_poly.type
_entity_poly.pdbx_seq_one_letter_code
_entity_poly.pdbx_strand_id
1 'polypeptide(L)'
;MQLERVFETLGEPREVHGAVAPDPSGEDVWCHVTGWSSEGPCPAYGALVEDSGEGVLMLIYGGDEGIRLKPAVSEDDWDVNSPGQWGEACLLLDKDVDLS
;
A
#
# COMPACT_ATOMS: atom_id res chain seq x y z
N MET A 1 15.70 -18.89 3.59
CA MET A 1 14.32 -19.25 3.96
C MET A 1 13.51 -17.99 3.79
N GLN A 2 12.70 -17.92 2.73
CA GLN A 2 11.82 -16.78 2.51
C GLN A 2 10.61 -17.00 3.41
N LEU A 3 10.36 -16.09 4.36
CA LEU A 3 9.13 -16.13 5.15
C LEU A 3 7.99 -15.71 4.22
N GLU A 4 7.13 -16.65 3.87
CA GLU A 4 5.82 -16.34 3.34
C GLU A 4 4.99 -15.82 4.52
N ARG A 5 4.65 -14.52 4.53
CA ARG A 5 3.68 -13.98 5.49
C ARG A 5 2.28 -14.29 4.97
N VAL A 6 1.51 -15.01 5.78
CA VAL A 6 0.10 -15.30 5.53
C VAL A 6 -0.70 -14.42 6.47
N PHE A 7 -1.61 -13.63 5.91
CA PHE A 7 -2.51 -12.76 6.65
C PHE A 7 -3.93 -13.32 6.59
N GLU A 8 -4.60 -13.40 7.73
CA GLU A 8 -6.03 -13.73 7.78
C GLU A 8 -6.84 -12.44 7.65
N THR A 9 -7.62 -12.34 6.57
CA THR A 9 -8.48 -11.18 6.33
C THR A 9 -9.70 -11.23 7.25
N LEU A 10 -10.01 -10.11 7.89
CA LEU A 10 -11.11 -9.94 8.83
C LEU A 10 -12.36 -9.34 8.20
N GLY A 11 -12.31 -9.01 6.91
CA GLY A 11 -13.41 -8.41 6.15
C GLY A 11 -13.14 -8.38 4.66
N GLU A 12 -14.11 -7.86 3.91
CA GLU A 12 -14.00 -7.68 2.47
C GLU A 12 -12.97 -6.59 2.13
N PRO A 13 -12.00 -6.85 1.23
CA PRO A 13 -11.10 -5.82 0.74
C PRO A 13 -11.87 -4.70 0.05
N ARG A 14 -11.45 -3.46 0.28
CA ARG A 14 -11.96 -2.28 -0.43
C ARG A 14 -10.87 -1.67 -1.29
N GLU A 15 -11.24 -1.12 -2.44
CA GLU A 15 -10.28 -0.37 -3.26
C GLU A 15 -9.77 0.85 -2.49
N VAL A 16 -8.48 1.15 -2.64
CA VAL A 16 -7.79 2.27 -1.97
C VAL A 16 -7.08 3.09 -3.04
N HIS A 17 -7.32 4.40 -3.01
CA HIS A 17 -6.66 5.36 -3.92
C HIS A 17 -5.64 6.24 -3.20
N GLY A 18 -5.69 6.25 -1.86
CA GLY A 18 -4.75 7.02 -1.05
C GLY A 18 -4.74 6.60 0.41
N ALA A 19 -3.59 6.83 1.05
CA ALA A 19 -3.35 6.52 2.44
C ALA A 19 -2.30 7.48 3.02
N VAL A 20 -2.32 7.67 4.34
CA VAL A 20 -1.15 8.22 5.05
C VAL A 20 -0.10 7.13 5.15
N ALA A 21 1.08 7.38 4.60
CA ALA A 21 2.19 6.44 4.60
C ALA A 21 3.53 7.19 4.66
N PRO A 22 4.59 6.54 5.18
CA PRO A 22 5.92 7.14 5.20
C PRO A 22 6.43 7.36 3.78
N ASP A 23 6.96 8.54 3.54
CA ASP A 23 7.73 8.85 2.34
C ASP A 23 9.14 8.22 2.41
N PRO A 24 9.96 8.30 1.34
CA PRO A 24 11.32 7.77 1.36
C PRO A 24 12.25 8.39 2.41
N SER A 25 11.87 9.53 3.01
CA SER A 25 12.58 10.14 4.14
C SER A 25 12.11 9.63 5.51
N GLY A 26 10.97 8.93 5.55
CA GLY A 26 10.35 8.38 6.75
C GLY A 26 9.31 9.31 7.39
N GLU A 27 8.90 10.38 6.71
CA GLU A 27 7.85 11.28 7.17
C GLU A 27 6.48 10.79 6.69
N ASP A 28 5.51 10.70 7.61
CA ASP A 28 4.14 10.33 7.25
C ASP A 28 3.47 11.45 6.46
N VAL A 29 3.15 11.15 5.19
CA VAL A 29 2.50 12.09 4.27
C VAL A 29 1.29 11.44 3.62
N TRP A 30 0.35 12.26 3.15
CA TRP A 30 -0.73 11.76 2.32
C TRP A 30 -0.16 11.34 0.96
N CYS A 31 -0.39 10.09 0.58
CA CYS A 31 0.07 9.52 -0.66
C CYS A 31 -1.12 9.05 -1.50
N HIS A 32 -1.00 9.21 -2.81
CA HIS A 32 -1.76 8.37 -3.73
C HIS A 32 -1.16 6.97 -3.73
N VAL A 33 -2.02 5.97 -3.88
CA VAL A 33 -1.63 4.56 -3.91
C VAL A 33 -2.22 3.91 -5.16
N THR A 34 -1.41 3.09 -5.82
CA THR A 34 -1.86 2.20 -6.89
C THR A 34 -1.20 0.83 -6.71
N GLY A 35 -1.88 -0.23 -7.12
CA GLY A 35 -1.25 -1.52 -7.28
C GLY A 35 -0.31 -1.52 -8.50
N TRP A 36 0.66 -2.43 -8.48
CA TRP A 36 1.53 -2.68 -9.63
C TRP A 36 1.55 -4.17 -9.94
N SER A 37 1.32 -4.50 -11.21
CA SER A 37 1.48 -5.85 -11.75
C SER A 37 2.55 -5.86 -12.84
N SER A 38 2.92 -7.06 -13.28
CA SER A 38 3.73 -7.26 -14.48
C SER A 38 3.14 -6.61 -15.77
N GLU A 39 1.85 -6.27 -15.78
CA GLU A 39 1.18 -5.57 -16.89
C GLU A 39 1.11 -4.04 -16.70
N GLY A 40 1.47 -3.52 -15.53
CA GLY A 40 1.50 -2.09 -15.22
C GLY A 40 0.65 -1.70 -13.99
N PRO A 41 0.18 -0.44 -13.90
CA PRO A 41 -0.64 0.00 -12.78
C PRO A 41 -1.99 -0.73 -12.74
N CYS A 42 -2.38 -1.16 -11.55
CA CYS A 42 -3.65 -1.81 -11.27
C CYS A 42 -4.27 -1.23 -9.97
N PRO A 43 -5.55 -1.55 -9.65
CA PRO A 43 -6.14 -1.12 -8.39
C PRO A 43 -5.37 -1.64 -7.16
N ALA A 44 -5.24 -0.80 -6.13
CA ALA A 44 -4.80 -1.22 -4.80
C ALA A 44 -6.01 -1.52 -3.91
N TYR A 45 -5.85 -2.42 -2.96
CA TYR A 45 -6.89 -2.81 -2.02
C TYR A 45 -6.39 -2.72 -0.59
N GLY A 46 -7.28 -2.28 0.29
CA GLY A 46 -7.11 -2.27 1.74
C GLY A 46 -8.00 -3.33 2.38
N ALA A 47 -7.43 -4.19 3.22
CA ALA A 47 -8.17 -5.16 4.01
C ALA A 47 -7.69 -5.13 5.46
N LEU A 48 -8.63 -5.24 6.40
CA LEU A 48 -8.26 -5.50 7.78
C LEU A 48 -7.74 -6.93 7.89
N VAL A 49 -6.59 -7.09 8.52
CA VAL A 49 -5.94 -8.39 8.74
C VAL A 49 -5.57 -8.55 10.19
N GLU A 50 -5.57 -9.79 10.68
CA GLU A 50 -4.97 -10.12 11.97
C GLU A 50 -3.52 -10.56 11.74
N ASP A 51 -2.57 -9.90 12.41
CA ASP A 51 -1.20 -10.40 12.51
C ASP A 51 -1.03 -11.10 13.86
N SER A 52 -0.42 -12.29 13.83
CA SER A 52 -0.35 -13.29 14.91
C SER A 52 0.33 -12.86 16.23
N GLY A 53 0.59 -11.56 16.41
CA GLY A 53 1.04 -10.95 17.67
C GLY A 53 0.77 -9.45 17.81
N GLU A 54 0.51 -8.73 16.71
CA GLU A 54 0.33 -7.26 16.72
C GLU A 54 -1.15 -6.82 16.70
N GLY A 55 -2.08 -7.76 16.51
CA GLY A 55 -3.52 -7.50 16.52
C GLY A 55 -4.05 -7.19 15.12
N VAL A 56 -5.10 -6.36 15.05
CA VAL A 56 -5.77 -6.00 13.78
C VAL A 56 -5.04 -4.83 13.12
N LEU A 57 -4.60 -5.02 11.88
CA LEU A 57 -3.90 -4.06 11.05
C LEU A 57 -4.66 -3.80 9.75
N MET A 58 -4.37 -2.67 9.10
CA MET A 58 -4.78 -2.40 7.73
C MET A 58 -3.67 -2.84 6.77
N LEU A 59 -3.93 -3.89 5.99
CA LEU A 59 -3.06 -4.32 4.89
C LEU A 59 -3.48 -3.61 3.61
N ILE A 60 -2.57 -2.83 3.03
CA ILE A 60 -2.73 -2.31 1.66
C ILE A 60 -1.85 -3.12 0.72
N TYR A 61 -2.45 -3.71 -0.29
CA TYR A 61 -1.79 -4.55 -1.28
C TYR A 61 -2.27 -4.22 -2.69
N GLY A 62 -1.49 -4.65 -3.68
CA GLY A 62 -1.76 -4.38 -5.09
C GLY A 62 -1.64 -5.64 -5.93
N GLY A 63 -1.03 -5.50 -7.12
CA GLY A 63 -0.75 -6.61 -8.01
C GLY A 63 0.42 -7.47 -7.55
N ASP A 64 0.88 -8.37 -8.44
CA ASP A 64 1.99 -9.30 -8.21
C ASP A 64 3.33 -8.62 -7.94
N GLU A 65 3.49 -7.35 -8.29
CA GLU A 65 4.71 -6.55 -8.08
C GLU A 65 4.55 -5.57 -6.90
N GLY A 66 3.46 -5.67 -6.13
CA GLY A 66 3.19 -4.86 -4.94
C GLY A 66 2.38 -3.60 -5.23
N ILE A 67 2.74 -2.51 -4.56
CA ILE A 67 2.09 -1.19 -4.70
C ILE A 67 3.13 -0.11 -5.03
N ARG A 68 2.66 0.97 -5.65
CA ARG A 68 3.40 2.23 -5.79
C ARG A 68 2.70 3.35 -5.04
N LEU A 69 3.53 4.24 -4.52
CA LEU A 69 3.14 5.45 -3.82
C LEU A 69 3.75 6.67 -4.48
N LYS A 70 3.00 7.77 -4.43
CA LYS A 70 3.49 9.10 -4.76
C LYS A 70 2.82 10.13 -3.84
N PRO A 71 3.46 11.27 -3.54
CA PRO A 71 2.85 12.30 -2.72
C PRO A 71 1.54 12.79 -3.33
N ALA A 72 0.54 13.11 -2.51
CA ALA A 72 -0.75 13.65 -2.97
C ALA A 72 -0.63 14.89 -3.87
N VAL A 73 0.45 15.64 -3.68
CA VAL A 73 0.77 16.86 -4.43
C VAL A 73 1.37 16.58 -5.81
N SER A 74 1.73 15.32 -6.11
CA SER A 74 2.29 14.94 -7.41
C SER A 74 1.18 14.67 -8.42
N GLU A 75 1.19 15.45 -9.50
CA GLU A 75 0.32 15.28 -10.66
C GLU A 75 0.93 14.38 -11.74
N ASP A 76 2.16 13.88 -11.53
CA ASP A 76 2.88 13.07 -12.51
C ASP A 76 2.19 11.72 -12.72
N ASP A 77 2.24 11.19 -13.94
CA ASP A 77 1.79 9.83 -14.24
C ASP A 77 2.62 8.79 -13.47
N TRP A 78 2.04 7.62 -13.22
CA TRP A 78 2.76 6.53 -12.56
C TRP A 78 3.92 6.03 -13.42
N ASP A 79 5.13 6.09 -12.89
CA ASP A 79 6.34 5.64 -13.57
C ASP A 79 7.30 5.02 -12.56
N VAL A 80 7.73 3.78 -12.86
CA VAL A 80 8.68 3.02 -12.05
C VAL A 80 10.02 3.74 -11.89
N ASN A 81 10.40 4.54 -12.89
CA ASN A 81 11.67 5.27 -12.93
C ASN A 81 11.59 6.67 -12.32
N SER A 82 10.40 7.13 -11.94
CA SER A 82 10.24 8.45 -11.32
C SER A 82 10.83 8.44 -9.90
N PRO A 83 11.81 9.33 -9.59
CA PRO A 83 12.41 9.39 -8.26
C PRO A 83 11.46 9.99 -7.21
N GLY A 84 10.36 10.61 -7.63
CA GLY A 84 9.31 11.13 -6.73
C GLY A 84 8.26 10.08 -6.36
N GLN A 85 8.46 8.83 -6.78
CA GLN A 85 7.57 7.71 -6.55
C GLN A 85 8.37 6.53 -6.02
N TRP A 86 7.78 5.76 -5.12
CA TRP A 86 8.43 4.58 -4.55
C TRP A 86 7.49 3.39 -4.56
N GLY A 87 8.06 2.20 -4.40
CA GLY A 87 7.33 0.94 -4.40
C GLY A 87 7.51 0.23 -3.08
N GLU A 88 6.45 -0.38 -2.60
CA GLU A 88 6.42 -1.23 -1.42
C GLU A 88 5.75 -2.55 -1.77
N ALA A 89 6.16 -3.65 -1.12
CA ALA A 89 5.50 -4.94 -1.36
C ALA A 89 4.03 -4.91 -0.92
N CYS A 90 3.80 -4.32 0.25
CA CYS A 90 2.51 -3.98 0.82
C CYS A 90 2.73 -2.98 1.96
N LEU A 91 1.69 -2.28 2.39
CA LEU A 91 1.74 -1.49 3.63
C LEU A 91 0.96 -2.21 4.73
N LEU A 92 1.55 -2.21 5.91
CA LEU A 92 0.88 -2.58 7.15
C LEU A 92 0.75 -1.30 7.97
N LEU A 93 -0.47 -0.80 8.07
CA LEU A 93 -0.80 0.42 8.78
C LEU A 93 -1.70 0.09 9.97
N ASP A 94 -1.85 1.05 10.88
CA ASP A 94 -2.85 0.93 11.93
C ASP A 94 -4.25 0.76 11.32
N LYS A 95 -5.12 -0.02 11.97
CA LYS A 95 -6.50 -0.25 11.51
C LYS A 95 -7.32 1.03 11.37
N ASP A 96 -6.97 2.07 12.13
CA ASP A 96 -7.66 3.37 12.17
C ASP A 96 -7.04 4.39 11.20
N VAL A 97 -6.16 3.95 10.28
CA VAL A 97 -5.57 4.83 9.26
C VAL A 97 -6.64 5.39 8.32
N ASP A 98 -6.49 6.68 7.97
CA ASP A 98 -7.30 7.33 6.97
C ASP A 98 -6.97 6.81 5.56
N LEU A 99 -8.00 6.28 4.88
CA LEU A 99 -7.94 5.81 3.50
C LEU A 99 -9.01 6.53 2.66
N SER A 100 -8.67 6.88 1.41
CA SER A 100 -9.60 7.45 0.42
C SER A 100 -9.93 6.49 -0.71
#